data_AF-A0A5S3XM02-F1
#
_entry.id   AF-A0A5S3XM02-F1
#
_cell.length_a   1.000
_cell.length_b   1.000
_cell.length_c   1.000
_cell.angle_alpha   90.00
_cell.angle_beta   90.00
_cell.angle_gamma   90.00
#
_symmetry.space_group_name_H-M   'P 1'
#
loop_
_entity.id
_entity.type
_entity.pdbx_description
1 polymer ?
#
loop_
_entity_poly.entity_id
_entity_poly.type
_entity_poly.pdbx_seq_one_letter_code
_entity_poly.pdbx_strand_id
1 'polypeptide(L)'
;MNLLKLTLIALLLCAFGYFLIAITPQPQPLIEYHNDSTVRKKTPHIEDDIRTTINQNQPPAVNQLSSLDRVPASIQAQPYIPPITKSKNTKPYSGELDDHEAYKQFHAHQERELKMAFISASKQKIVRLEMLITRGIREGLSQEKIEFAKEKVSGLKAMSEQLQNELNTPH
;
A
#
# COMPACT_ATOMS: atom_id res chain seq x y z
N MET A 1 50.87 -31.48 -6.55
CA MET A 1 49.90 -30.69 -5.74
C MET A 1 49.23 -29.54 -6.52
N ASN A 2 49.38 -29.48 -7.86
CA ASN A 2 48.80 -28.39 -8.69
C ASN A 2 47.56 -28.85 -9.47
N LEU A 3 47.41 -30.16 -9.70
CA LEU A 3 46.28 -30.72 -10.45
C LEU A 3 44.98 -30.70 -9.62
N LEU A 4 45.05 -30.96 -8.31
CA LEU A 4 43.90 -30.90 -7.40
C LEU A 4 43.38 -29.47 -7.19
N LYS A 5 44.26 -28.46 -7.30
CA LYS A 5 43.87 -27.05 -7.21
C LYS A 5 43.18 -26.57 -8.48
N LEU A 6 43.63 -27.04 -9.65
CA LEU A 6 42.99 -26.73 -10.93
C LEU A 6 41.57 -27.32 -11.02
N THR A 7 41.35 -28.54 -10.54
CA THR A 7 40.03 -29.18 -10.56
C THR A 7 39.04 -28.51 -9.61
N LEU A 8 39.50 -28.05 -8.43
CA LEU A 8 38.65 -27.32 -7.47
C LEU A 8 38.20 -25.96 -8.02
N ILE A 9 39.09 -25.23 -8.71
CA ILE A 9 38.78 -23.93 -9.33
C ILE A 9 37.81 -24.11 -10.50
N ALA A 10 37.99 -25.15 -11.32
CA ALA A 10 37.08 -25.45 -12.42
C ALA A 10 35.67 -25.80 -11.92
N LEU A 11 35.55 -26.55 -10.82
CA LEU A 11 34.27 -26.90 -10.20
C LEU A 11 33.56 -25.66 -9.60
N LEU A 12 34.33 -24.75 -8.98
CA LEU A 12 33.82 -23.52 -8.40
C LEU A 12 33.31 -22.53 -9.46
N LEU A 13 34.02 -22.40 -10.59
CA LEU A 13 33.56 -21.59 -11.73
C LEU A 13 32.33 -22.18 -12.42
N CYS A 14 32.24 -23.51 -12.52
CA CYS A 14 31.08 -24.18 -13.10
C CYS A 14 29.82 -23.97 -12.24
N ALA A 15 29.93 -24.08 -10.92
CA ALA A 15 28.81 -23.84 -10.01
C ALA A 15 28.33 -22.37 -10.03
N PHE A 16 29.24 -21.40 -10.20
CA PHE A 16 28.89 -19.98 -10.27
C PHE A 16 28.17 -19.62 -11.59
N GLY A 17 28.52 -20.28 -12.70
CA GLY A 17 27.84 -20.11 -13.99
C GLY A 17 26.37 -20.56 -13.98
N TYR A 18 26.05 -21.65 -13.28
CA TYR A 18 24.66 -22.10 -13.12
C TYR A 18 23.82 -21.18 -12.21
N PHE A 19 24.46 -20.47 -11.28
CA PHE A 19 23.76 -19.54 -10.38
C PHE A 19 23.22 -18.29 -11.10
N LEU A 20 23.86 -17.85 -12.20
CA LEU A 20 23.40 -16.68 -12.98
C LEU A 20 22.21 -16.96 -13.90
N ILE A 21 21.98 -18.22 -14.30
CA ILE A 21 20.83 -18.59 -15.15
C ILE A 21 19.52 -18.64 -14.33
N ALA A 22 19.61 -18.97 -13.03
CA ALA A 22 18.45 -19.11 -12.15
C ALA A 22 17.85 -17.77 -11.64
N ILE A 23 18.50 -16.62 -11.91
CA ILE A 23 18.04 -15.29 -11.46
C ILE A 23 17.42 -14.49 -12.62
N THR A 24 17.30 -15.06 -13.83
CA THR A 24 16.61 -14.36 -14.92
C THR A 24 15.14 -14.12 -14.53
N PRO A 25 14.67 -12.86 -14.44
CA PRO A 25 13.27 -12.59 -14.18
C PRO A 25 12.46 -13.07 -15.40
N GLN A 26 11.52 -13.97 -15.15
CA GLN A 26 10.47 -14.34 -16.10
C GLN A 26 9.80 -13.05 -16.63
N PRO A 27 9.72 -12.84 -17.95
CA PRO A 27 8.99 -11.71 -18.50
C PRO A 27 7.52 -11.87 -18.16
N GLN A 28 7.01 -10.99 -17.30
CA GLN A 28 5.58 -10.93 -16.99
C GLN A 28 4.81 -10.59 -18.27
N PRO A 29 3.65 -11.23 -18.52
CA PRO A 29 2.83 -10.90 -19.66
C PRO A 29 2.37 -9.44 -19.58
N LEU A 30 2.58 -8.71 -20.67
CA LEU A 30 2.09 -7.35 -20.87
C LEU A 30 0.56 -7.34 -20.68
N ILE A 31 0.05 -6.66 -19.65
CA ILE A 31 -1.38 -6.37 -19.58
C ILE A 31 -1.66 -5.26 -20.59
N GLU A 32 -2.18 -5.67 -21.74
CA GLU A 32 -2.76 -4.80 -22.75
C GLU A 32 -4.05 -4.21 -22.19
N TYR A 33 -4.03 -2.92 -21.84
CA TYR A 33 -5.26 -2.17 -21.56
C TYR A 33 -5.98 -1.96 -22.89
N HIS A 34 -7.00 -2.79 -23.13
CA HIS A 34 -7.92 -2.60 -24.23
C HIS A 34 -9.06 -1.67 -23.78
N ASN A 35 -8.87 -0.38 -23.98
CA ASN A 35 -9.93 0.62 -23.89
C ASN A 35 -10.70 0.66 -25.21
N ASP A 36 -11.62 -0.29 -25.38
CA ASP A 36 -12.68 -0.16 -26.38
C ASP A 36 -13.92 0.44 -25.72
N SER A 37 -14.07 1.75 -25.94
CA SER A 37 -15.32 2.45 -25.77
C SER A 37 -16.03 2.45 -27.12
N THR A 38 -16.83 1.43 -27.45
CA THR A 38 -18.00 1.62 -28.32
C THR A 38 -19.01 0.46 -28.25
N VAL A 39 -20.28 0.82 -28.48
CA VAL A 39 -21.44 0.00 -28.86
C VAL A 39 -22.37 -0.51 -27.76
N ARG A 40 -23.34 0.37 -27.48
CA ARG A 40 -24.67 0.12 -26.90
C ARG A 40 -25.49 -0.93 -27.70
N LYS A 41 -26.06 -1.92 -27.00
CA LYS A 41 -27.31 -2.70 -27.27
C LYS A 41 -27.45 -3.74 -26.14
N LYS A 42 -28.58 -4.08 -25.53
CA LYS A 42 -29.98 -3.64 -25.43
C LYS A 42 -30.54 -4.41 -24.22
N THR A 43 -31.14 -3.74 -23.24
CA THR A 43 -31.87 -4.40 -22.12
C THR A 43 -33.26 -4.84 -22.56
N PRO A 44 -33.87 -5.84 -21.90
CA PRO A 44 -35.31 -5.81 -21.60
C PRO A 44 -35.55 -5.91 -20.07
N HIS A 45 -36.10 -4.86 -19.45
CA HIS A 45 -37.50 -4.67 -19.00
C HIS A 45 -37.72 -5.33 -17.61
N ILE A 46 -38.19 -4.63 -16.57
CA ILE A 46 -39.58 -4.19 -16.27
C ILE A 46 -39.51 -3.22 -15.07
N GLU A 47 -39.94 -1.96 -15.24
CA GLU A 47 -41.09 -1.28 -14.57
C GLU A 47 -41.02 -1.28 -13.02
N ASP A 48 -41.31 -0.22 -12.28
CA ASP A 48 -41.92 1.07 -12.55
C ASP A 48 -41.75 1.95 -11.30
N ASP A 49 -41.88 3.26 -11.50
CA ASP A 49 -42.57 4.22 -10.61
C ASP A 49 -42.19 4.16 -9.10
N ILE A 50 -41.60 5.18 -8.48
CA ILE A 50 -42.30 6.43 -8.12
C ILE A 50 -41.24 7.41 -7.62
N ARG A 51 -41.21 8.59 -8.25
CA ARG A 51 -40.65 9.85 -7.74
C ARG A 51 -41.47 10.33 -6.54
N THR A 52 -40.89 11.16 -5.65
CA THR A 52 -41.55 12.11 -4.68
C THR A 52 -41.13 11.78 -3.24
N THR A 53 -40.62 12.64 -2.34
CA THR A 53 -40.29 14.08 -2.24
C THR A 53 -39.77 14.32 -0.81
N ILE A 54 -38.98 15.39 -0.61
CA ILE A 54 -38.97 16.30 0.57
C ILE A 54 -38.48 15.67 1.91
N ASN A 55 -37.28 16.00 2.41
CA ASN A 55 -36.83 17.19 3.15
C ASN A 55 -36.95 17.08 4.69
N GLN A 56 -35.92 17.61 5.37
CA GLN A 56 -35.89 18.24 6.69
C GLN A 56 -35.79 17.36 7.96
N ASN A 57 -34.56 17.33 8.48
CA ASN A 57 -34.16 17.80 9.83
C ASN A 57 -35.01 17.36 11.03
N GLN A 58 -34.47 16.47 11.89
CA GLN A 58 -34.21 16.71 13.34
C GLN A 58 -33.68 15.43 14.05
N PRO A 59 -32.57 15.47 14.83
CA PRO A 59 -32.31 14.54 15.94
C PRO A 59 -32.83 15.15 17.27
N PRO A 60 -32.83 14.51 18.47
CA PRO A 60 -32.43 13.16 18.89
C PRO A 60 -33.47 12.47 19.83
N ALA A 61 -33.24 11.21 20.28
CA ALA A 61 -33.53 10.77 21.66
C ALA A 61 -32.97 9.35 21.93
N VAL A 62 -32.09 9.26 22.92
CA VAL A 62 -31.68 8.01 23.57
C VAL A 62 -32.82 7.58 24.49
N ASN A 63 -33.29 6.32 24.41
CA ASN A 63 -33.52 5.48 25.58
C ASN A 63 -33.98 4.04 25.26
N GLN A 64 -33.21 3.12 25.88
CA GLN A 64 -33.62 1.88 26.53
C GLN A 64 -33.86 0.60 25.71
N LEU A 65 -33.10 -0.40 26.15
CA LEU A 65 -33.04 -1.80 25.76
C LEU A 65 -34.19 -2.57 26.44
N SER A 66 -35.11 -3.17 25.66
CA SER A 66 -35.94 -4.32 26.06
C SER A 66 -36.78 -4.83 24.88
N SER A 67 -36.34 -5.91 24.23
CA SER A 67 -37.15 -7.05 23.74
C SER A 67 -36.34 -7.85 22.72
N LEU A 68 -35.82 -9.00 23.15
CA LEU A 68 -35.64 -10.14 22.24
C LEU A 68 -37.04 -10.55 21.72
N ASP A 69 -37.09 -11.10 20.51
CA ASP A 69 -38.28 -11.55 19.75
C ASP A 69 -39.08 -10.50 18.98
N ARG A 70 -38.44 -9.98 17.92
CA ARG A 70 -38.98 -9.98 16.55
C ARG A 70 -37.83 -9.64 15.59
N VAL A 71 -37.44 -10.53 14.69
CA VAL A 71 -36.60 -10.17 13.53
C VAL A 71 -37.55 -10.00 12.34
N PRO A 72 -38.11 -8.80 12.10
CA PRO A 72 -38.69 -8.50 10.80
C PRO A 72 -37.59 -7.99 9.87
N ALA A 73 -37.62 -8.51 8.65
CA ALA A 73 -36.94 -8.03 7.45
C ALA A 73 -35.40 -8.02 7.46
N SER A 74 -34.86 -8.77 6.50
CA SER A 74 -33.50 -8.64 5.96
C SER A 74 -33.00 -7.20 6.02
N ILE A 75 -32.08 -6.91 6.94
CA ILE A 75 -31.27 -5.71 6.87
C ILE A 75 -30.31 -5.95 5.72
N GLN A 76 -30.70 -5.50 4.54
CA GLN A 76 -29.78 -5.32 3.43
C GLN A 76 -28.77 -4.26 3.90
N ALA A 77 -27.68 -4.71 4.52
CA ALA A 77 -26.66 -3.85 5.10
C ALA A 77 -26.13 -2.96 3.98
N GLN A 78 -26.44 -1.67 4.06
CA GLN A 78 -25.88 -0.69 3.13
C GLN A 78 -24.35 -0.82 3.20
N PRO A 79 -23.65 -1.01 2.07
CA PRO A 79 -22.20 -1.11 2.07
C PRO A 79 -21.60 0.11 2.76
N TYR A 80 -20.85 -0.11 3.84
CA TYR A 80 -20.17 0.99 4.51
C TYR A 80 -19.13 1.58 3.56
N ILE A 81 -19.29 2.85 3.23
CA ILE A 81 -18.29 3.63 2.48
C ILE A 81 -17.56 4.52 3.49
N PRO A 82 -16.23 4.32 3.72
CA PRO A 82 -15.48 5.19 4.61
C PRO A 82 -15.45 6.62 4.05
N PRO A 83 -15.45 7.65 4.92
CA PRO A 83 -15.39 9.04 4.47
C PRO A 83 -14.12 9.31 3.66
N ILE A 84 -14.28 9.84 2.44
CA ILE A 84 -13.14 10.27 1.61
C ILE A 84 -12.64 11.60 2.16
N THR A 85 -11.60 11.56 2.99
CA THR A 85 -10.89 12.75 3.42
C THR A 85 -9.97 13.23 2.30
N LYS A 86 -9.97 14.54 2.01
CA LYS A 86 -9.01 15.12 1.07
C LYS A 86 -7.59 14.89 1.61
N SER A 87 -6.69 14.40 0.77
CA SER A 87 -5.28 14.35 1.13
C SER A 87 -4.75 15.77 1.32
N LYS A 88 -3.71 15.90 2.16
CA LYS A 88 -2.97 17.15 2.29
C LYS A 88 -2.33 17.43 0.93
N ASN A 89 -2.86 18.41 0.21
CA ASN A 89 -2.40 18.76 -1.14
C ASN A 89 -0.91 19.08 -1.10
N THR A 90 -0.10 18.35 -1.89
CA THR A 90 1.22 18.85 -2.27
C THR A 90 1.01 20.08 -3.14
N LYS A 91 1.77 21.15 -2.90
CA LYS A 91 1.62 22.38 -3.66
C LYS A 91 1.99 22.08 -5.12
N PRO A 92 1.11 22.34 -6.10
CA PRO A 92 1.43 22.08 -7.50
C PRO A 92 2.58 22.99 -7.97
N TYR A 93 3.27 22.57 -9.04
CA TYR A 93 4.24 23.42 -9.70
C TYR A 93 3.55 24.70 -10.19
N SER A 94 4.20 25.85 -9.99
CA SER A 94 3.64 27.18 -10.31
C SER A 94 4.63 28.08 -11.04
N GLY A 95 5.74 27.51 -11.53
CA GLY A 95 6.69 28.23 -12.38
C GLY A 95 6.32 28.10 -13.86
N GLU A 96 7.15 28.70 -14.71
CA GLU A 96 7.00 28.59 -16.16
C GLU A 96 7.24 27.15 -16.65
N LEU A 97 6.47 26.73 -17.65
CA LEU A 97 6.50 25.35 -18.16
C LEU A 97 7.66 25.10 -19.15
N ASP A 98 8.26 26.15 -19.70
CA ASP A 98 9.42 26.07 -20.59
C ASP A 98 10.75 26.05 -19.82
N ASP A 99 10.77 26.48 -18.55
CA ASP A 99 11.91 26.33 -17.66
C ASP A 99 12.00 24.90 -17.10
N HIS A 100 12.65 24.05 -17.88
CA HIS A 100 12.88 22.66 -17.53
C HIS A 100 13.71 22.48 -16.26
N GLU A 101 14.66 23.38 -15.97
CA GLU A 101 15.51 23.25 -14.79
C GLU A 101 14.75 23.63 -13.52
N ALA A 102 13.91 24.67 -13.56
CA ALA A 102 13.00 24.99 -12.46
C ALA A 102 12.03 23.83 -12.16
N TYR A 103 11.49 23.18 -13.20
CA TYR A 103 10.63 22.02 -13.03
C TYR A 103 11.36 20.82 -12.39
N LYS A 104 12.59 20.52 -12.84
CA LYS A 104 13.42 19.46 -12.23
C LYS A 104 13.69 19.71 -10.75
N GLN A 105 14.06 20.94 -10.39
CA GLN A 105 14.34 21.29 -8.99
C GLN A 105 13.09 21.15 -8.12
N PHE A 106 11.93 21.55 -8.62
CA PHE A 106 10.66 21.36 -7.94
C PHE A 106 10.37 19.87 -7.68
N HIS A 107 10.59 19.00 -8.68
CA HIS A 107 10.42 17.55 -8.50
C HIS A 107 11.40 16.95 -7.50
N ALA A 108 12.68 17.29 -7.61
CA ALA A 108 13.69 16.83 -6.65
C ALA A 108 13.34 17.27 -5.20
N HIS A 109 12.77 18.47 -5.04
CA HIS A 109 12.25 18.92 -3.75
C HIS A 109 11.06 18.08 -3.28
N GLN A 110 10.05 17.85 -4.13
CA GLN A 110 8.90 17.01 -3.76
C GLN A 110 9.31 15.59 -3.37
N GLU A 111 10.24 14.99 -4.11
CA GLU A 111 10.75 13.65 -3.82
C GLU A 111 11.45 13.62 -2.46
N ARG A 112 12.30 14.61 -2.17
CA ARG A 112 12.97 14.77 -0.87
C ARG A 112 11.97 14.85 0.28
N GLU A 113 10.96 15.69 0.14
CA GLU A 113 9.90 15.87 1.14
C GLU A 113 9.11 14.56 1.38
N LEU A 114 8.80 13.83 0.30
CA LEU A 114 8.11 12.55 0.40
C LEU A 114 8.94 11.51 1.18
N LYS A 115 10.24 11.43 0.87
CA LYS A 115 11.17 10.52 1.57
C LYS A 115 11.27 10.87 3.06
N MET A 116 11.41 12.15 3.40
CA MET A 116 11.43 12.64 4.79
C MET A 116 10.12 12.33 5.53
N ALA A 117 8.97 12.56 4.89
CA ALA A 117 7.66 12.27 5.45
C ALA A 117 7.49 10.76 5.74
N PHE A 118 7.91 9.90 4.81
CA PHE A 118 7.91 8.46 5.02
C PHE A 118 8.77 8.05 6.21
N ILE A 119 10.02 8.52 6.30
CA ILE A 119 10.95 8.19 7.39
C ILE A 119 10.34 8.60 8.75
N SER A 120 9.77 9.80 8.83
CA SER A 120 9.13 10.29 10.06
C SER A 120 7.93 9.42 10.47
N ALA A 121 7.03 9.13 9.53
CA ALA A 121 5.85 8.29 9.80
C ALA A 121 6.25 6.85 10.19
N SER A 122 7.26 6.30 9.52
CA SER A 122 7.79 4.96 9.81
C SER A 122 8.40 4.88 11.21
N LYS A 123 9.16 5.88 11.66
CA LYS A 123 9.69 5.95 13.03
C LYS A 123 8.58 5.84 14.08
N GLN A 124 7.51 6.62 13.92
CA GLN A 124 6.36 6.56 14.84
C GLN A 124 5.66 5.20 14.80
N LYS A 125 5.50 4.63 13.60
CA LYS A 125 4.85 3.33 13.40
C LYS A 125 5.66 2.19 14.03
N ILE A 126 6.98 2.20 13.87
CA ILE A 126 7.90 1.19 14.43
C ILE A 126 7.76 1.12 15.95
N VAL A 127 7.82 2.27 16.65
CA VAL A 127 7.66 2.32 18.11
C VAL A 127 6.34 1.69 18.54
N ARG A 128 5.25 2.01 17.83
CA ARG A 128 3.93 1.44 18.13
C ARG A 128 3.90 -0.07 17.89
N LEU A 129 4.49 -0.56 16.80
CA LEU A 129 4.52 -1.99 16.48
C LEU A 129 5.35 -2.77 17.49
N GLU A 130 6.52 -2.26 17.90
CA GLU A 130 7.37 -2.90 18.90
C GLU A 130 6.63 -3.06 20.24
N MET A 131 5.92 -2.02 20.69
CA MET A 131 5.05 -2.09 21.88
C MET A 131 3.96 -3.17 21.74
N LEU A 132 3.30 -3.24 20.58
CA LEU A 132 2.24 -4.21 20.32
C LEU A 132 2.79 -5.64 20.24
N ILE A 133 4.00 -5.83 19.71
CA ILE A 133 4.69 -7.13 19.71
C ILE A 133 4.97 -7.57 21.14
N THR A 134 5.56 -6.71 21.98
CA THR A 134 5.80 -7.02 23.40
C THR A 134 4.51 -7.38 24.13
N ARG A 135 3.43 -6.62 23.88
CA ARG A 135 2.11 -6.94 24.43
C ARG A 135 1.60 -8.30 23.94
N GLY A 136 1.69 -8.56 22.64
CA GLY A 136 1.24 -9.82 22.02
C GLY A 136 1.98 -11.04 22.58
N ILE A 137 3.28 -10.93 22.84
CA ILE A 137 4.06 -12.00 23.50
C ILE A 137 3.49 -12.31 24.88
N ARG A 138 3.25 -11.28 25.69
CA ARG A 138 2.68 -11.43 27.04
C ARG A 138 1.27 -12.00 27.04
N GLU A 139 0.48 -11.70 26.02
CA GLU A 139 -0.89 -12.20 25.85
C GLU A 139 -0.97 -13.57 25.15
N GLY A 140 0.17 -14.21 24.87
CA GLY A 140 0.20 -15.57 24.32
C GLY A 140 -0.07 -15.66 22.82
N LEU A 141 0.23 -14.61 22.06
CA LEU A 141 0.12 -14.64 20.60
C LEU A 141 1.07 -15.71 20.01
N SER A 142 0.63 -16.40 18.97
CA SER A 142 1.42 -17.47 18.35
C SER A 142 2.76 -16.96 17.80
N GLN A 143 3.78 -17.82 17.85
CA GLN A 143 5.13 -17.47 17.39
C GLN A 143 5.14 -16.99 15.93
N GLU A 144 4.37 -17.64 15.06
CA GLU A 144 4.21 -17.24 13.65
C GLU A 144 3.78 -15.78 13.51
N LYS A 145 2.79 -15.34 14.29
CA LYS A 145 2.29 -13.96 14.26
C LYS A 145 3.31 -12.97 14.83
N ILE A 146 4.08 -13.39 15.83
CA ILE A 146 5.18 -12.59 16.38
C ILE A 146 6.28 -12.39 15.34
N GLU A 147 6.69 -13.45 14.64
CA GLU A 147 7.71 -13.36 13.61
C GLU A 147 7.24 -12.54 12.40
N PHE A 148 6.00 -12.74 11.95
CA PHE A 148 5.40 -11.89 10.92
C PHE A 148 5.44 -10.40 11.31
N ALA A 149 5.08 -10.07 12.55
CA ALA A 149 5.11 -8.69 13.02
C ALA A 149 6.54 -8.12 13.08
N LYS A 150 7.52 -8.92 13.52
CA LYS A 150 8.94 -8.54 13.52
C LYS A 150 9.47 -8.30 12.12
N GLU A 151 9.10 -9.13 11.15
CA GLU A 151 9.46 -8.96 9.74
C GLU A 151 8.94 -7.62 9.21
N LYS A 152 7.69 -7.25 9.52
CA LYS A 152 7.14 -5.94 9.16
C LYS A 152 7.94 -4.77 9.76
N VAL A 153 8.34 -4.88 11.03
CA VAL A 153 9.20 -3.87 11.67
C VAL A 153 10.56 -3.78 10.96
N SER A 154 11.16 -4.92 10.63
CA SER A 154 12.43 -4.99 9.91
C SER A 154 12.33 -4.29 8.54
N GLY A 155 11.29 -4.58 7.77
CA GLY A 155 11.06 -3.96 6.47
C GLY A 155 10.91 -2.43 6.55
N LEU A 156 10.18 -1.92 7.55
CA LEU A 156 10.06 -0.48 7.77
C LEU A 156 11.40 0.17 8.13
N LYS A 157 12.24 -0.51 8.93
CA LYS A 157 13.58 -0.03 9.28
C LYS A 157 14.48 0.02 8.05
N ALA A 158 14.55 -1.08 7.29
CA ALA A 158 15.38 -1.19 6.09
C ALA A 158 15.01 -0.13 5.05
N MET A 159 13.71 0.07 4.79
CA MET A 159 13.26 1.11 3.84
C MET A 159 13.60 2.51 4.35
N SER A 160 13.42 2.77 5.65
CA SER A 160 13.74 4.09 6.23
C SER A 160 15.24 4.40 6.13
N GLU A 161 16.09 3.39 6.36
CA GLU A 161 17.54 3.51 6.21
C GLU A 161 17.95 3.73 4.75
N GLN A 162 17.37 2.98 3.82
CA GLN A 162 17.61 3.16 2.38
C GLN A 162 17.28 4.60 1.96
N LEU A 163 16.08 5.08 2.30
CA LEU A 163 15.67 6.44 1.95
C LEU A 163 16.58 7.49 2.62
N GLN A 164 17.02 7.25 3.85
CA GLN A 164 17.96 8.15 4.52
C GLN A 164 19.31 8.22 3.78
N ASN A 165 19.81 7.10 3.25
CA ASN A 165 21.03 7.05 2.46
C ASN A 165 20.87 7.79 1.12
N GLU A 166 19.73 7.60 0.44
CA GLU A 166 19.41 8.33 -0.79
C GLU A 166 19.39 9.84 -0.54
N LEU A 167 18.89 10.30 0.60
CA LEU A 167 18.82 11.72 0.97
C LEU A 167 20.19 12.31 1.31
N ASN A 168 21.13 11.49 1.75
CA ASN A 168 22.50 11.89 2.08
C ASN A 168 23.42 11.86 0.86
N THR A 169 23.01 11.22 -0.23
CA THR A 169 23.79 11.13 -1.45
C THR A 169 23.51 12.35 -2.32
N PRO A 170 24.50 13.18 -2.66
CA PRO A 170 24.29 14.32 -3.55
C PRO A 170 23.92 13.84 -4.96
N HIS A 171 22.96 14.52 -5.59
CA HIS A 171 22.53 14.33 -6.98
C HIS A 171 23.20 15.35 -7.90
#